data_AF-A0A1G3VZ49-F1
#
_entry.id   AF-A0A1G3VZ49-F1
#
_cell.length_a   1.000
_cell.length_b   1.000
_cell.length_c   1.000
_cell.angle_alpha   90.00
_cell.angle_beta   90.00
_cell.angle_gamma   90.00
#
_symmetry.space_group_name_H-M   'P 1'
#
loop_
_entity.id
_entity.type
_entity.pdbx_description
1 polymer ?
#
loop_
_entity_poly.entity_id
_entity_poly.type
_entity_poly.pdbx_seq_one_letter_code
_entity_poly.pdbx_strand_id
1 'polypeptide(L)'
;MQGTTHLKNARKEAACQKACPAGIDVPRYIRAIAAGKFDESLAIIRESIPFPSVCGYACFAPCEARCGKGQFDGSVAIRALKRAAAERGGGLWKNGLKKTPPTGKKAAVIGAGPSGLTAACYLALKGHEVVVFEGKDEAGGMMRWAIPEYRLSREILSAEIDEIKAFGVEIKTNTRVGAVVDLKSAGYHAVYIACGAQRSVPLGIPGDDLAGVTGAIDFLAAVNTGDPLPVGKRVAVIGGGNAAIDAARSAVRLGATEVTLFYRRTRNEMPAYPDEIDAAIAEGVTMEFLASPGMIRKQGDGLQVIFNRMELGPPDKGGRPKPICKPGCEFGVISDTVISAVGQAVALDGHFGIQLDDNGLIPVSGDDFSTELEGVFAGGDVVRGPSSIIEAISDGKRAASAIDRTLGGDGSLALSLAPAEVEAELDSCRDDSAPRIEIPCLSTGIRVNNFDVVEKTLNPYTASREAERCLSCDYRQFDVSLDFEGCKECGYCLSVCHMEVFSPGARFNEKGYRAFEVKHPANCVGCMKCFYSCPDFCMEIKETAS
;
A
#
# COMPACT_ATOMS: atom_id res chain seq x y z
N MET A 1 -8.78 38.31 7.70
CA MET A 1 -7.46 38.94 7.89
C MET A 1 -6.53 38.36 6.83
N GLN A 2 -6.16 39.15 5.83
CA GLN A 2 -5.16 38.77 4.84
C GLN A 2 -3.80 39.10 5.44
N GLY A 3 -3.12 38.09 5.96
CA GLY A 3 -1.72 38.17 6.37
C GLY A 3 -1.01 36.96 5.80
N THR A 4 0.04 37.19 5.02
CA THR A 4 1.03 36.17 4.66
C THR A 4 1.81 35.85 5.93
N THR A 5 1.79 34.58 6.35
CA THR A 5 2.58 34.14 7.50
C THR A 5 3.86 33.51 6.98
N HIS A 6 4.99 34.20 7.21
CA HIS A 6 6.32 33.62 7.00
C HIS A 6 6.60 32.63 8.11
N LEU A 7 6.36 31.34 7.88
CA LEU A 7 6.64 30.30 8.87
C LEU A 7 8.12 29.93 8.80
N LYS A 8 8.87 30.30 9.85
CA LYS A 8 10.31 30.02 9.95
C LYS A 8 10.53 28.61 10.51
N ASN A 9 11.32 27.83 9.76
CA ASN A 9 12.23 26.76 10.19
C ASN A 9 11.80 25.58 11.08
N ALA A 10 10.55 25.46 11.54
CA ALA A 10 10.11 24.28 12.31
C ALA A 10 9.01 23.48 11.60
N ARG A 11 9.40 22.64 10.63
CA ARG A 11 8.51 21.63 10.04
C ARG A 11 8.26 20.51 11.06
N LYS A 12 7.00 20.11 11.24
CA LYS A 12 6.63 18.86 11.92
C LYS A 12 6.32 17.78 10.90
N GLU A 13 6.40 16.52 11.33
CA GLU A 13 5.94 15.40 10.50
C GLU A 13 4.41 15.47 10.33
N ALA A 14 3.95 15.54 9.08
CA ALA A 14 2.52 15.56 8.78
C ALA A 14 1.90 14.16 8.90
N ALA A 15 0.59 14.09 9.20
CA ALA A 15 -0.13 12.83 9.33
C ALA A 15 -0.04 11.94 8.07
N CYS A 16 -0.03 12.54 6.87
CA CYS A 16 0.13 11.80 5.61
C CYS A 16 1.54 11.21 5.44
N GLN A 17 2.59 11.88 5.95
CA GLN A 17 3.96 11.39 5.97
C GLN A 17 4.10 10.24 6.97
N LYS A 18 3.59 10.44 8.20
CA LYS A 18 3.59 9.41 9.26
C LYS A 18 2.81 8.15 8.85
N ALA A 19 1.73 8.32 8.10
CA ALA A 19 0.92 7.21 7.59
C ALA A 19 1.58 6.47 6.41
N CYS A 20 2.63 7.02 5.79
CA CYS A 20 3.35 6.36 4.73
C CYS A 20 4.45 5.46 5.34
N PRO A 21 4.41 4.13 5.16
CA PRO A 21 5.40 3.22 5.76
C PRO A 21 6.84 3.52 5.34
N ALA A 22 7.04 4.10 4.15
CA ALA A 22 8.36 4.48 3.65
C ALA A 22 8.79 5.91 4.05
N GLY A 23 7.95 6.65 4.80
CA GLY A 23 8.26 7.99 5.29
C GLY A 23 8.49 9.01 4.17
N ILE A 24 7.70 8.97 3.10
CA ILE A 24 7.80 9.95 2.01
C ILE A 24 7.33 11.31 2.52
N ASP A 25 8.10 12.36 2.26
CA ASP A 25 7.74 13.75 2.59
C ASP A 25 6.64 14.25 1.64
N VAL A 26 5.40 13.84 1.96
CA VAL A 26 4.21 14.12 1.14
C VAL A 26 3.96 15.61 0.95
N PRO A 27 3.95 16.46 2.01
CA PRO A 27 3.70 17.88 1.82
C PRO A 27 4.73 18.56 0.91
N ARG A 28 6.03 18.22 1.04
CA ARG A 28 7.10 18.83 0.27
C ARG A 28 6.98 18.56 -1.23
N TYR A 29 6.78 17.29 -1.63
CA TYR A 29 6.64 17.00 -3.06
C TYR A 29 5.34 17.55 -3.66
N ILE A 30 4.28 17.68 -2.86
CA ILE A 30 3.02 18.28 -3.29
C ILE A 30 3.18 19.78 -3.50
N ARG A 31 3.88 20.50 -2.61
CA ARG A 31 4.21 21.92 -2.84
C ARG A 31 5.02 22.13 -4.10
N ALA A 32 5.98 21.24 -4.38
CA ALA A 32 6.72 21.27 -5.65
C ALA A 32 5.79 21.12 -6.87
N ILE A 33 4.76 20.26 -6.81
CA ILE A 33 3.74 20.13 -7.88
C ILE A 33 2.87 21.38 -7.99
N ALA A 34 2.45 21.98 -6.87
CA ALA A 34 1.71 23.23 -6.86
C ALA A 34 2.51 24.35 -7.54
N ALA A 35 3.83 24.38 -7.35
CA ALA A 35 4.75 25.30 -8.02
C ALA A 35 5.12 24.90 -9.47
N GLY A 36 4.53 23.83 -10.02
CA GLY A 36 4.83 23.33 -11.37
C GLY A 36 6.19 22.64 -11.52
N LYS A 37 6.89 22.37 -10.41
CA LYS A 37 8.24 21.80 -10.38
C LYS A 37 8.18 20.27 -10.26
N PHE A 38 7.72 19.60 -11.31
CA PHE A 38 7.59 18.14 -11.32
C PHE A 38 8.92 17.40 -11.15
N ASP A 39 10.02 17.93 -11.68
CA ASP A 39 11.36 17.33 -11.53
C ASP A 39 11.85 17.36 -10.07
N GLU A 40 11.62 18.48 -9.38
CA GLU A 40 11.89 18.61 -7.94
C GLU A 40 11.00 17.66 -7.12
N SER A 41 9.71 17.58 -7.46
CA SER A 41 8.77 16.66 -6.82
C SER A 41 9.21 15.19 -6.94
N LEU A 42 9.61 14.77 -8.14
CA LEU A 42 10.14 13.42 -8.37
C LEU A 42 11.41 13.15 -7.55
N ALA A 43 12.33 14.12 -7.50
CA ALA A 43 13.53 14.02 -6.70
C ALA A 43 13.23 13.83 -5.21
N ILE A 44 12.29 14.60 -4.65
CA ILE A 44 11.83 14.45 -3.25
C ILE A 44 11.25 13.06 -3.00
N ILE A 45 10.42 12.53 -3.90
CA ILE A 45 9.87 11.17 -3.74
C ILE A 45 10.98 10.13 -3.73
N ARG A 46 11.99 10.27 -4.62
CA ARG A 46 13.13 9.36 -4.74
C ARG A 46 14.10 9.40 -3.55
N GLU A 47 14.04 10.43 -2.71
CA GLU A 47 14.79 10.44 -1.44
C GLU A 47 14.33 9.29 -0.52
N SER A 48 13.04 8.93 -0.59
CA SER A 48 12.43 7.94 0.29
C SER A 48 12.22 6.56 -0.33
N ILE A 49 11.98 6.48 -1.64
CA ILE A 49 11.66 5.21 -2.33
C ILE A 49 12.30 5.09 -3.73
N PRO A 50 12.68 3.88 -4.18
CA PRO A 50 13.16 3.68 -5.54
C PRO A 50 12.05 3.55 -6.59
N PHE A 51 10.78 3.40 -6.13
CA PHE A 51 9.62 3.06 -6.96
C PHE A 51 8.52 4.16 -7.04
N PRO A 52 8.85 5.42 -7.41
CA PRO A 52 7.84 6.48 -7.51
C PRO A 52 6.71 6.15 -8.48
N SER A 53 7.01 5.55 -9.64
CA SER A 53 6.05 5.26 -10.70
C SER A 53 5.11 4.14 -10.26
N VAL A 54 5.65 3.00 -9.81
CA VAL A 54 4.81 1.92 -9.29
C VAL A 54 3.92 2.40 -8.15
N CYS A 55 4.44 3.24 -7.24
CA CYS A 55 3.63 3.79 -6.16
C CYS A 55 2.59 4.82 -6.64
N GLY A 56 2.83 5.53 -7.74
CA GLY A 56 1.81 6.38 -8.37
C GLY A 56 0.68 5.57 -9.02
N TYR A 57 0.99 4.39 -9.53
CA TYR A 57 0.05 3.52 -10.23
C TYR A 57 -0.75 2.62 -9.28
N ALA A 58 -0.07 1.89 -8.39
CA ALA A 58 -0.68 0.78 -7.66
C ALA A 58 -0.57 0.88 -6.12
N CYS A 59 -0.04 1.98 -5.57
CA CYS A 59 -0.02 2.15 -4.11
C CYS A 59 -1.45 2.25 -3.55
N PHE A 60 -1.62 1.78 -2.33
CA PHE A 60 -2.88 1.85 -1.60
C PHE A 60 -3.13 3.18 -0.90
N ALA A 61 -2.20 4.12 -1.05
CA ALA A 61 -2.32 5.50 -0.57
C ALA A 61 -2.74 5.64 0.91
N PRO A 62 -2.08 4.96 1.89
CA PRO A 62 -2.41 5.15 3.31
C PRO A 62 -2.26 6.60 3.78
N CYS A 63 -1.40 7.36 3.09
CA CYS A 63 -1.26 8.81 3.23
C CYS A 63 -2.55 9.61 2.94
N GLU A 64 -3.43 9.14 2.05
CA GLU A 64 -4.72 9.78 1.77
C GLU A 64 -5.74 9.50 2.88
N ALA A 65 -5.73 8.29 3.44
CA ALA A 65 -6.63 7.89 4.53
C ALA A 65 -6.42 8.70 5.82
N ARG A 66 -5.23 9.27 6.02
CA ARG A 66 -4.89 10.14 7.17
C ARG A 66 -4.68 11.61 6.77
N CYS A 67 -5.09 12.00 5.57
CA CYS A 67 -4.92 13.36 5.08
C CYS A 67 -5.82 14.35 5.85
N GLY A 68 -5.23 15.43 6.37
CA GLY A 68 -5.96 16.48 7.09
C GLY A 68 -7.07 17.15 6.30
N LYS A 69 -6.93 17.27 4.97
CA LYS A 69 -7.98 17.81 4.08
C LYS A 69 -9.22 16.91 4.02
N GLY A 70 -9.09 15.63 4.38
CA GLY A 70 -10.21 14.69 4.50
C GLY A 70 -11.28 15.15 5.50
N GLN A 71 -10.95 16.05 6.43
CA GLN A 71 -11.95 16.69 7.28
C GLN A 71 -12.86 17.68 6.56
N PHE A 72 -12.61 18.05 5.30
CA PHE A 72 -13.36 19.08 4.58
C PHE A 72 -14.11 18.48 3.38
N ASP A 73 -13.54 18.53 2.18
CA ASP A 73 -14.13 18.16 0.88
C ASP A 73 -13.40 16.97 0.24
N GLY A 74 -12.88 16.07 1.07
CA GLY A 74 -12.11 14.89 0.69
C GLY A 74 -10.60 15.10 0.75
N SER A 75 -9.86 14.00 0.84
CA SER A 75 -8.40 14.02 0.87
C SER A 75 -7.81 14.65 -0.40
N VAL A 76 -6.55 15.07 -0.32
CA VAL A 76 -5.74 15.34 -1.51
C VAL A 76 -5.51 14.01 -2.25
N ALA A 77 -5.56 14.01 -3.58
CA ALA A 77 -5.27 12.84 -4.42
C ALA A 77 -3.75 12.57 -4.51
N ILE A 78 -3.13 12.30 -3.36
CA ILE A 78 -1.69 12.13 -3.15
C ILE A 78 -1.07 11.09 -4.09
N ARG A 79 -1.77 9.97 -4.36
CA ARG A 79 -1.33 8.93 -5.30
C ARG A 79 -1.31 9.43 -6.74
N ALA A 80 -2.38 10.09 -7.17
CA ALA A 80 -2.48 10.65 -8.52
C ALA A 80 -1.44 11.77 -8.75
N LEU A 81 -1.18 12.59 -7.72
CA LEU A 81 -0.11 13.58 -7.74
C LEU A 81 1.29 12.94 -7.82
N LYS A 82 1.51 11.84 -7.10
CA LYS A 82 2.76 11.06 -7.19
C LYS A 82 2.98 10.52 -8.61
N ARG A 83 1.92 10.00 -9.24
CA ARG A 83 1.97 9.56 -10.64
C ARG A 83 2.30 10.71 -11.58
N ALA A 84 1.66 11.87 -11.39
CA ALA A 84 1.97 13.07 -12.18
C ALA A 84 3.43 13.51 -12.02
N ALA A 85 4.00 13.43 -10.81
CA ALA A 85 5.42 13.69 -10.58
C ALA A 85 6.32 12.65 -11.27
N ALA A 86 5.99 11.36 -11.20
CA ALA A 86 6.76 10.29 -11.82
C ALA A 86 6.81 10.38 -13.35
N GLU A 87 5.69 10.67 -14.01
CA GLU A 87 5.63 10.74 -15.48
C GLU A 87 6.15 12.05 -16.07
N ARG A 88 6.16 13.13 -15.29
CA ARG A 88 6.55 14.47 -15.76
C ARG A 88 7.90 14.93 -15.24
N GLY A 89 8.39 14.29 -14.18
CA GLY A 89 9.71 14.57 -13.61
C GLY A 89 10.81 14.15 -14.57
N GLY A 90 11.94 14.84 -14.49
CA GLY A 90 13.10 14.64 -15.34
C GLY A 90 14.23 13.93 -14.59
N GLY A 91 15.45 14.37 -14.87
CA GLY A 91 16.68 13.79 -14.34
C GLY A 91 17.30 14.51 -13.16
N LEU A 92 16.66 15.53 -12.56
CA LEU A 92 17.27 16.34 -11.49
C LEU A 92 17.85 15.48 -10.37
N TRP A 93 17.11 14.45 -9.96
CA TRP A 93 17.48 13.51 -8.92
C TRP A 93 18.79 12.77 -9.21
N LYS A 94 19.14 12.55 -10.50
CA LYS A 94 20.39 11.90 -10.90
C LYS A 94 21.61 12.76 -10.59
N ASN A 95 21.46 14.09 -10.61
CA ASN A 95 22.55 15.04 -10.30
C ASN A 95 22.91 15.03 -8.81
N GLY A 96 21.91 14.82 -7.93
CA GLY A 96 22.10 14.74 -6.48
C GLY A 96 22.53 13.36 -5.99
N LEU A 97 22.35 12.31 -6.81
CA LEU A 97 22.61 10.94 -6.40
C LEU A 97 24.11 10.66 -6.34
N LYS A 98 24.62 10.44 -5.12
CA LYS A 98 26.03 10.08 -4.88
C LYS A 98 26.12 8.66 -4.34
N LYS A 99 26.81 7.80 -5.10
CA LYS A 99 27.21 6.47 -4.63
C LYS A 99 28.48 6.59 -3.78
N THR A 100 28.51 5.90 -2.64
CA THR A 100 29.73 5.83 -1.82
C THR A 100 30.78 4.94 -2.51
N PRO A 101 32.08 5.11 -2.20
CA PRO A 101 33.13 4.28 -2.77
C PRO A 101 32.91 2.77 -2.52
N PRO A 102 33.43 1.89 -3.39
CA PRO A 102 33.32 0.44 -3.21
C PRO A 102 33.86 -0.02 -1.85
N THR A 103 33.03 -0.75 -1.12
CA THR A 103 33.35 -1.26 0.23
C THR A 103 34.11 -2.59 0.20
N GLY A 104 34.14 -3.27 -0.96
CA GLY A 104 34.65 -4.63 -1.10
C GLY A 104 33.76 -5.71 -0.45
N LYS A 105 32.59 -5.34 0.08
CA LYS A 105 31.63 -6.25 0.70
C LYS A 105 30.56 -6.67 -0.30
N LYS A 106 30.14 -7.93 -0.22
CA LYS A 106 29.15 -8.55 -1.10
C LYS A 106 27.87 -8.90 -0.35
N ALA A 107 26.71 -8.55 -0.91
CA ALA A 107 25.40 -8.93 -0.40
C ALA A 107 24.58 -9.68 -1.46
N ALA A 108 23.90 -10.75 -1.06
CA ALA A 108 22.95 -11.48 -1.90
C ALA A 108 21.52 -11.14 -1.48
N VAL A 109 20.64 -10.92 -2.45
CA VAL A 109 19.22 -10.70 -2.23
C VAL A 109 18.43 -11.80 -2.94
N ILE A 110 17.57 -12.51 -2.23
CA ILE A 110 16.73 -13.59 -2.77
C ILE A 110 15.33 -13.03 -3.04
N GLY A 111 14.96 -12.89 -4.32
CA GLY A 111 13.69 -12.36 -4.79
C GLY A 111 13.80 -10.91 -5.31
N ALA A 112 13.41 -10.70 -6.56
CA ALA A 112 13.38 -9.38 -7.20
C ALA A 112 12.00 -8.70 -7.08
N GLY A 113 11.37 -8.79 -5.91
CA GLY A 113 10.15 -8.05 -5.56
C GLY A 113 10.44 -6.64 -5.03
N PRO A 114 9.40 -5.90 -4.61
CA PRO A 114 9.55 -4.51 -4.11
C PRO A 114 10.53 -4.41 -2.92
N SER A 115 10.46 -5.34 -1.99
CA SER A 115 11.36 -5.40 -0.82
C SER A 115 12.82 -5.67 -1.23
N GLY A 116 13.06 -6.75 -1.98
CA GLY A 116 14.41 -7.14 -2.40
C GLY A 116 15.09 -6.09 -3.28
N LEU A 117 14.37 -5.56 -4.28
CA LEU A 117 14.91 -4.52 -5.16
C LEU A 117 15.15 -3.20 -4.43
N THR A 118 14.33 -2.86 -3.43
CA THR A 118 14.58 -1.68 -2.59
C THR A 118 15.85 -1.86 -1.76
N ALA A 119 16.01 -3.02 -1.11
CA ALA A 119 17.20 -3.31 -0.34
C ALA A 119 18.46 -3.27 -1.22
N ALA A 120 18.37 -3.89 -2.40
CA ALA A 120 19.47 -3.92 -3.35
C ALA A 120 19.88 -2.54 -3.85
N CYS A 121 18.91 -1.68 -4.17
CA CYS A 121 19.14 -0.29 -4.55
C CYS A 121 19.96 0.46 -3.49
N TYR A 122 19.49 0.47 -2.24
CA TYR A 122 20.17 1.19 -1.16
C TYR A 122 21.55 0.62 -0.84
N LEU A 123 21.70 -0.71 -0.80
CA LEU A 123 23.00 -1.35 -0.57
C LEU A 123 24.01 -1.04 -1.69
N ALA A 124 23.55 -1.00 -2.94
CA ALA A 124 24.39 -0.62 -4.07
C ALA A 124 24.81 0.86 -3.99
N LEU A 125 23.92 1.76 -3.56
CA LEU A 125 24.24 3.17 -3.31
C LEU A 125 25.26 3.34 -2.17
N LYS A 126 25.27 2.43 -1.20
CA LYS A 126 26.27 2.33 -0.12
C LYS A 126 27.56 1.64 -0.54
N GLY A 127 27.74 1.36 -1.83
CA GLY A 127 29.01 0.89 -2.37
C GLY A 127 29.28 -0.59 -2.12
N HIS A 128 28.28 -1.35 -1.69
CA HIS A 128 28.35 -2.81 -1.66
C HIS A 128 28.13 -3.40 -3.06
N GLU A 129 28.74 -4.55 -3.32
CA GLU A 129 28.44 -5.37 -4.49
C GLU A 129 27.18 -6.18 -4.19
N VAL A 130 26.13 -5.99 -4.98
CA VAL A 130 24.82 -6.61 -4.72
C VAL A 130 24.37 -7.44 -5.91
N VAL A 131 24.01 -8.70 -5.64
CA VAL A 131 23.41 -9.60 -6.63
C VAL A 131 22.03 -10.02 -6.14
N VAL A 132 21.01 -9.78 -6.96
CA VAL A 132 19.63 -10.22 -6.76
C VAL A 132 19.41 -11.53 -7.52
N PHE A 133 18.94 -12.56 -6.83
CA PHE A 133 18.59 -13.85 -7.39
C PHE A 133 17.08 -13.95 -7.53
N GLU A 134 16.58 -14.00 -8.76
CA GLU A 134 15.16 -14.09 -9.08
C GLU A 134 14.85 -15.47 -9.67
N GLY A 135 13.86 -16.15 -9.09
CA GLY A 135 13.48 -17.50 -9.48
C GLY A 135 12.72 -17.58 -10.80
N LYS A 136 12.05 -16.50 -11.20
CA LYS A 136 11.36 -16.37 -12.49
C LYS A 136 12.25 -15.73 -13.55
N ASP A 137 11.76 -15.70 -14.78
CA ASP A 137 12.42 -15.16 -15.96
C ASP A 137 12.56 -13.63 -15.95
N GLU A 138 11.66 -12.93 -15.25
CA GLU A 138 11.70 -11.48 -15.10
C GLU A 138 11.61 -10.99 -13.64
N ALA A 139 12.24 -9.84 -13.38
CA ALA A 139 12.19 -9.14 -12.10
C ALA A 139 10.90 -8.33 -11.92
N GLY A 140 10.48 -8.14 -10.67
CA GLY A 140 9.31 -7.33 -10.28
C GLY A 140 8.42 -7.98 -9.24
N GLY A 141 8.58 -9.29 -9.00
CA GLY A 141 7.78 -10.04 -8.02
C GLY A 141 6.27 -9.86 -8.24
N MET A 142 5.49 -9.72 -7.16
CA MET A 142 4.03 -9.56 -7.27
C MET A 142 3.59 -8.32 -8.05
N MET A 143 4.45 -7.30 -8.21
CA MET A 143 4.14 -6.13 -9.06
C MET A 143 4.05 -6.52 -10.54
N ARG A 144 4.83 -7.52 -10.97
CA ARG A 144 4.78 -8.09 -12.32
C ARG A 144 3.75 -9.21 -12.43
N TRP A 145 3.75 -10.11 -11.46
CA TRP A 145 3.05 -11.39 -11.59
C TRP A 145 1.61 -11.38 -11.08
N ALA A 146 1.23 -10.47 -10.18
CA ALA A 146 -0.12 -10.44 -9.62
C ALA A 146 -0.93 -9.20 -10.04
N ILE A 147 -0.34 -8.01 -9.99
CA ILE A 147 -1.06 -6.76 -10.32
C ILE A 147 -1.30 -6.70 -11.83
N PRO A 148 -2.55 -6.66 -12.32
CA PRO A 148 -2.84 -6.63 -13.75
C PRO A 148 -2.28 -5.41 -14.46
N GLU A 149 -2.01 -5.56 -15.76
CA GLU A 149 -1.45 -4.48 -16.59
C GLU A 149 -2.35 -3.24 -16.68
N TYR A 150 -3.67 -3.42 -16.54
CA TYR A 150 -4.63 -2.30 -16.50
C TYR A 150 -4.47 -1.40 -15.26
N ARG A 151 -3.74 -1.85 -14.23
CA ARG A 151 -3.34 -1.07 -13.04
C ARG A 151 -1.88 -0.67 -13.05
N LEU A 152 -1.00 -1.54 -13.54
CA LEU A 152 0.44 -1.29 -13.56
C LEU A 152 1.06 -1.83 -14.85
N SER A 153 1.41 -0.91 -15.76
CA SER A 153 2.08 -1.22 -17.03
C SER A 153 3.41 -1.96 -16.82
N ARG A 154 3.66 -2.96 -17.67
CA ARG A 154 4.93 -3.72 -17.67
C ARG A 154 6.10 -2.86 -18.12
N GLU A 155 5.87 -1.94 -19.05
CA GLU A 155 6.88 -1.00 -19.55
C GLU A 155 7.35 -0.09 -18.41
N ILE A 156 6.42 0.46 -17.64
CA ILE A 156 6.71 1.36 -16.52
C ILE A 156 7.45 0.63 -15.40
N LEU A 157 6.99 -0.57 -15.06
CA LEU A 157 7.68 -1.40 -14.08
C LEU A 157 9.11 -1.74 -14.53
N SER A 158 9.28 -2.12 -15.80
CA SER A 158 10.59 -2.49 -16.34
C SER A 158 11.55 -1.30 -16.37
N ALA A 159 11.08 -0.12 -16.80
CA ALA A 159 11.87 1.11 -16.77
C ALA A 159 12.36 1.47 -15.36
N GLU A 160 11.51 1.30 -14.35
CA GLU A 160 11.88 1.59 -12.95
C GLU A 160 12.87 0.56 -12.37
N ILE A 161 12.76 -0.71 -12.78
CA ILE A 161 13.75 -1.75 -12.46
C ILE A 161 15.09 -1.48 -13.15
N ASP A 162 15.07 -0.98 -14.39
CA ASP A 162 16.29 -0.65 -15.12
C ASP A 162 17.05 0.53 -14.48
N GLU A 163 16.36 1.50 -13.88
CA GLU A 163 16.99 2.53 -13.03
C GLU A 163 17.70 1.91 -11.81
N ILE A 164 17.13 0.85 -11.20
CA ILE A 164 17.78 0.13 -10.10
C ILE A 164 19.04 -0.61 -10.58
N LYS A 165 18.99 -1.27 -11.75
CA LYS A 165 20.17 -1.89 -12.36
C LYS A 165 21.26 -0.84 -12.64
N ALA A 166 20.88 0.36 -13.07
CA ALA A 166 21.80 1.46 -13.33
C ALA A 166 22.57 1.94 -12.08
N PHE A 167 22.10 1.63 -10.86
CA PHE A 167 22.86 1.88 -9.62
C PHE A 167 23.96 0.85 -9.33
N GLY A 168 24.10 -0.15 -10.20
CA GLY A 168 25.09 -1.22 -10.10
C GLY A 168 24.56 -2.47 -9.38
N VAL A 169 23.24 -2.68 -9.40
CA VAL A 169 22.61 -3.92 -8.93
C VAL A 169 22.63 -4.95 -10.07
N GLU A 170 23.25 -6.10 -9.84
CA GLU A 170 23.16 -7.24 -10.75
C GLU A 170 21.89 -8.04 -10.44
N ILE A 171 21.10 -8.41 -11.46
CA ILE A 171 19.91 -9.25 -11.30
C ILE A 171 20.07 -10.50 -12.15
N LYS A 172 20.11 -11.66 -11.48
CA LYS A 172 20.14 -13.00 -12.09
C LYS A 172 18.75 -13.61 -12.06
N THR A 173 18.07 -13.57 -13.19
CA THR A 173 16.77 -14.24 -13.38
C THR A 173 16.97 -15.74 -13.63
N ASN A 174 15.88 -16.51 -13.61
CA ASN A 174 15.88 -17.97 -13.74
C ASN A 174 16.80 -18.68 -12.72
N THR A 175 17.04 -18.05 -11.57
CA THR A 175 17.99 -18.52 -10.57
C THR A 175 17.27 -18.69 -9.23
N ARG A 176 16.72 -19.89 -9.02
CA ARG A 176 16.13 -20.26 -7.73
C ARG A 176 17.23 -20.65 -6.75
N VAL A 177 17.27 -20.00 -5.59
CA VAL A 177 18.22 -20.32 -4.53
C VAL A 177 17.69 -21.51 -3.73
N GLY A 178 18.47 -22.59 -3.67
CA GLY A 178 18.12 -23.80 -2.92
C GLY A 178 18.42 -23.69 -1.42
N ALA A 179 19.56 -23.10 -1.05
CA ALA A 179 19.94 -22.91 0.35
C ALA A 179 20.74 -21.62 0.58
N VAL A 180 20.55 -21.00 1.74
CA VAL A 180 21.28 -19.79 2.14
C VAL A 180 22.77 -20.06 2.34
N VAL A 181 23.13 -21.27 2.77
CA VAL A 181 24.52 -21.70 2.99
C VAL A 181 25.35 -21.67 1.70
N ASP A 182 24.72 -21.91 0.54
CA ASP A 182 25.40 -21.88 -0.75
C ASP A 182 25.86 -20.46 -1.09
N LEU A 183 25.03 -19.45 -0.79
CA LEU A 183 25.39 -18.04 -0.97
C LEU A 183 26.50 -17.63 -0.01
N LYS A 184 26.43 -18.04 1.26
CA LYS A 184 27.53 -17.77 2.22
C LYS A 184 28.84 -18.39 1.75
N SER A 185 28.80 -19.63 1.26
CA SER A 185 29.97 -20.35 0.72
C SER A 185 30.52 -19.71 -0.55
N ALA A 186 29.66 -19.05 -1.35
CA ALA A 186 30.05 -18.27 -2.53
C ALA A 186 30.66 -16.89 -2.19
N GLY A 187 30.85 -16.56 -0.91
CA GLY A 187 31.53 -15.33 -0.46
C GLY A 187 30.61 -14.13 -0.26
N TYR A 188 29.29 -14.33 -0.22
CA TYR A 188 28.35 -13.27 0.19
C TYR A 188 28.41 -13.08 1.70
N HIS A 189 28.67 -11.85 2.14
CA HIS A 189 28.83 -11.51 3.56
C HIS A 189 27.47 -11.39 4.25
N ALA A 190 26.47 -10.85 3.54
CA ALA A 190 25.08 -10.76 3.98
C ALA A 190 24.12 -11.38 2.97
N VAL A 191 23.03 -11.97 3.46
CA VAL A 191 21.94 -12.52 2.64
C VAL A 191 20.62 -11.91 3.08
N TYR A 192 19.81 -11.41 2.15
CA TYR A 192 18.47 -10.90 2.41
C TYR A 192 17.41 -11.75 1.70
N ILE A 193 16.47 -12.30 2.46
CA ILE A 193 15.39 -13.15 1.96
C ILE A 193 14.13 -12.29 1.76
N ALA A 194 13.76 -12.06 0.50
CA ALA A 194 12.64 -11.23 0.09
C ALA A 194 11.76 -11.93 -0.97
N CYS A 195 11.57 -13.24 -0.82
CA CYS A 195 10.83 -14.08 -1.77
C CYS A 195 9.30 -13.92 -1.71
N GLY A 196 8.76 -13.28 -0.66
CA GLY A 196 7.33 -13.00 -0.53
C GLY A 196 6.43 -14.23 -0.36
N ALA A 197 5.11 -14.02 -0.49
CA ALA A 197 4.07 -15.05 -0.35
C ALA A 197 3.43 -15.36 -1.72
N GLN A 198 4.08 -16.23 -2.49
CA GLN A 198 3.76 -16.40 -3.92
C GLN A 198 2.69 -17.45 -4.22
N ARG A 199 2.24 -18.23 -3.23
CA ARG A 199 1.33 -19.36 -3.46
C ARG A 199 -0.10 -18.99 -3.10
N SER A 200 -1.07 -19.33 -3.94
CA SER A 200 -2.49 -19.23 -3.55
C SER A 200 -2.85 -20.24 -2.46
N VAL A 201 -3.63 -19.79 -1.48
CA VAL A 201 -4.20 -20.68 -0.46
C VAL A 201 -5.41 -21.42 -1.07
N PRO A 202 -5.45 -22.76 -1.03
CA PRO A 202 -6.61 -23.52 -1.48
C PRO A 202 -7.84 -23.22 -0.60
N LEU A 203 -9.04 -23.52 -1.08
CA LEU A 203 -10.27 -23.28 -0.32
C LEU A 203 -10.37 -24.21 0.90
N GLY A 204 -9.75 -25.40 0.82
CA GLY A 204 -9.80 -26.40 1.87
C GLY A 204 -11.17 -27.08 1.98
N ILE A 205 -11.88 -27.16 0.85
CA ILE A 205 -13.23 -27.75 0.77
C ILE A 205 -13.23 -28.89 -0.26
N PRO A 206 -14.15 -29.87 -0.17
CA PRO A 206 -14.21 -30.93 -1.16
C PRO A 206 -14.40 -30.38 -2.58
N GLY A 207 -13.58 -30.87 -3.51
CA GLY A 207 -13.61 -30.52 -4.93
C GLY A 207 -12.87 -29.23 -5.32
N ASP A 208 -12.07 -28.65 -4.43
CA ASP A 208 -11.22 -27.49 -4.75
C ASP A 208 -9.98 -27.81 -5.60
N ASP A 209 -9.78 -29.08 -5.93
CA ASP A 209 -8.77 -29.64 -6.83
C ASP A 209 -9.32 -30.02 -8.22
N LEU A 210 -10.63 -29.81 -8.46
CA LEU A 210 -11.27 -30.12 -9.74
C LEU A 210 -10.73 -29.23 -10.88
N ALA A 211 -10.67 -29.79 -12.09
CA ALA A 211 -10.37 -29.02 -13.29
C ALA A 211 -11.39 -27.88 -13.47
N GLY A 212 -10.88 -26.67 -13.73
CA GLY A 212 -11.67 -25.43 -13.77
C GLY A 212 -11.63 -24.63 -12.47
N VAL A 213 -11.05 -25.17 -11.39
CA VAL A 213 -10.71 -24.43 -10.17
C VAL A 213 -9.26 -23.96 -10.26
N THR A 214 -9.01 -22.67 -10.03
CA THR A 214 -7.65 -22.09 -10.03
C THR A 214 -7.45 -21.11 -8.88
N GLY A 215 -6.21 -20.99 -8.39
CA GLY A 215 -5.82 -19.93 -7.47
C GLY A 215 -5.78 -18.58 -8.17
N ALA A 216 -6.11 -17.50 -7.46
CA ALA A 216 -6.08 -16.14 -7.99
C ALA A 216 -4.67 -15.71 -8.41
N ILE A 217 -3.63 -16.16 -7.72
CA ILE A 217 -2.25 -15.77 -8.05
C ILE A 217 -1.77 -16.48 -9.30
N ASP A 218 -2.09 -17.76 -9.45
CA ASP A 218 -1.76 -18.52 -10.65
C ASP A 218 -2.53 -17.98 -11.86
N PHE A 219 -3.82 -17.68 -11.68
CA PHE A 219 -4.66 -17.05 -12.69
C PHE A 219 -4.11 -15.69 -13.14
N LEU A 220 -3.82 -14.79 -12.20
CA LEU A 220 -3.27 -13.47 -12.50
C LEU A 220 -1.87 -13.56 -13.11
N ALA A 221 -1.04 -14.50 -12.67
CA ALA A 221 0.26 -14.74 -13.28
C ALA A 221 0.14 -15.15 -14.75
N ALA A 222 -0.78 -16.08 -15.06
CA ALA A 222 -1.06 -16.52 -16.43
C ALA A 222 -1.57 -15.37 -17.32
N VAL A 223 -2.46 -14.53 -16.78
CA VAL A 223 -2.91 -13.29 -17.45
C VAL A 223 -1.72 -12.39 -17.77
N ASN A 224 -0.83 -12.19 -16.80
CA ASN A 224 0.29 -11.27 -16.90
C ASN A 224 1.44 -11.79 -17.78
N THR A 225 1.54 -13.09 -18.02
CA THR A 225 2.50 -13.70 -18.96
C THR A 225 2.00 -13.70 -20.40
N GLY A 226 0.76 -13.27 -20.65
CA GLY A 226 0.16 -13.32 -21.98
C GLY A 226 -0.30 -14.72 -22.41
N ASP A 227 -0.38 -15.66 -21.48
CA ASP A 227 -0.89 -17.02 -21.68
C ASP A 227 -2.03 -17.29 -20.69
N PRO A 228 -3.16 -16.56 -20.82
CA PRO A 228 -4.24 -16.63 -19.84
C PRO A 228 -4.86 -18.04 -19.84
N LEU A 229 -5.15 -18.53 -18.63
CA LEU A 229 -5.92 -19.76 -18.47
C LEU A 229 -7.29 -19.63 -19.16
N PRO A 230 -7.82 -20.69 -19.79
CA PRO A 230 -9.15 -20.66 -20.38
C PRO A 230 -10.21 -20.26 -19.34
N VAL A 231 -10.92 -19.16 -19.61
CA VAL A 231 -12.02 -18.67 -18.79
C VAL A 231 -13.34 -19.00 -19.47
N GLY A 232 -14.24 -19.66 -18.75
CA GLY A 232 -15.58 -19.93 -19.26
C GLY A 232 -16.50 -18.71 -19.20
N LYS A 233 -17.77 -18.86 -19.58
CA LYS A 233 -18.72 -17.75 -19.63
C LYS A 233 -19.16 -17.29 -18.23
N ARG A 234 -19.25 -18.24 -17.29
CA ARG A 234 -19.66 -18.02 -15.90
C ARG A 234 -18.49 -18.25 -14.96
N VAL A 235 -18.09 -17.21 -14.23
CA VAL A 235 -16.94 -17.23 -13.33
C VAL A 235 -17.37 -16.93 -11.91
N ALA A 236 -17.04 -17.82 -10.98
CA ALA A 236 -17.20 -17.61 -9.55
C ALA A 236 -15.85 -17.25 -8.92
N VAL A 237 -15.71 -16.04 -8.40
CA VAL A 237 -14.51 -15.59 -7.67
C VAL A 237 -14.80 -15.63 -6.18
N ILE A 238 -13.97 -16.32 -5.39
CA ILE A 238 -14.21 -16.52 -3.96
C ILE A 238 -13.15 -15.77 -3.16
N GLY A 239 -13.54 -14.64 -2.54
CA GLY A 239 -12.63 -13.79 -1.79
C GLY A 239 -13.09 -12.32 -1.77
N GLY A 240 -12.51 -11.52 -0.89
CA GLY A 240 -12.88 -10.09 -0.75
C GLY A 240 -11.70 -9.11 -0.77
N GLY A 241 -10.48 -9.59 -1.05
CA GLY A 241 -9.27 -8.77 -1.13
C GLY A 241 -9.00 -8.26 -2.54
N ASN A 242 -7.96 -7.44 -2.69
CA ASN A 242 -7.61 -6.84 -3.99
C ASN A 242 -7.30 -7.90 -5.06
N ALA A 243 -6.67 -9.03 -4.69
CA ALA A 243 -6.47 -10.14 -5.63
C ALA A 243 -7.78 -10.73 -6.16
N ALA A 244 -8.86 -10.75 -5.36
CA ALA A 244 -10.18 -11.20 -5.81
C ALA A 244 -10.79 -10.19 -6.79
N ILE A 245 -10.67 -8.89 -6.51
CA ILE A 245 -11.12 -7.83 -7.41
C ILE A 245 -10.35 -7.86 -8.73
N ASP A 246 -9.02 -7.96 -8.66
CA ASP A 246 -8.16 -8.02 -9.84
C ASP A 246 -8.45 -9.26 -10.69
N ALA A 247 -8.67 -10.41 -10.07
CA ALA A 247 -9.07 -11.63 -10.77
C ALA A 247 -10.45 -11.49 -11.43
N ALA A 248 -11.43 -10.93 -10.73
CA ALA A 248 -12.78 -10.73 -11.27
C ALA A 248 -12.76 -9.77 -12.49
N ARG A 249 -12.08 -8.64 -12.36
CA ARG A 249 -11.93 -7.64 -13.43
C ARG A 249 -11.12 -8.17 -14.62
N SER A 250 -10.13 -9.02 -14.37
CA SER A 250 -9.38 -9.71 -15.43
C SER A 250 -10.23 -10.77 -16.12
N ALA A 251 -11.08 -11.51 -15.40
CA ALA A 251 -12.00 -12.47 -16.00
C ALA A 251 -13.01 -11.80 -16.95
N VAL A 252 -13.53 -10.62 -16.59
CA VAL A 252 -14.37 -9.81 -17.49
C VAL A 252 -13.62 -9.49 -18.80
N ARG A 253 -12.35 -9.06 -18.70
CA ARG A 253 -11.50 -8.73 -19.85
C ARG A 253 -11.15 -9.91 -20.75
N LEU A 254 -11.17 -11.12 -20.19
CA LEU A 254 -10.99 -12.36 -20.95
C LEU A 254 -12.30 -12.86 -21.60
N GLY A 255 -13.39 -12.10 -21.51
CA GLY A 255 -14.64 -12.40 -22.20
C GLY A 255 -15.67 -13.17 -21.38
N ALA A 256 -15.50 -13.30 -20.06
CA ALA A 256 -16.54 -13.83 -19.20
C ALA A 256 -17.79 -12.94 -19.24
N THR A 257 -18.96 -13.53 -19.49
CA THR A 257 -20.23 -12.80 -19.57
C THR A 257 -20.91 -12.62 -18.22
N GLU A 258 -20.65 -13.54 -17.29
CA GLU A 258 -21.20 -13.52 -15.93
C GLU A 258 -20.05 -13.74 -14.95
N VAL A 259 -19.67 -12.69 -14.21
CA VAL A 259 -18.65 -12.78 -13.15
C VAL A 259 -19.31 -12.42 -11.83
N THR A 260 -19.30 -13.37 -10.89
CA THR A 260 -19.84 -13.16 -9.54
C THR A 260 -18.73 -13.38 -8.52
N LEU A 261 -18.51 -12.36 -7.69
CA LEU A 261 -17.60 -12.41 -6.56
C LEU A 261 -18.37 -12.72 -5.29
N PHE A 262 -17.97 -13.79 -4.61
CA PHE A 262 -18.56 -14.27 -3.37
C PHE A 262 -17.67 -13.92 -2.19
N TYR A 263 -18.25 -13.23 -1.20
CA TYR A 263 -17.55 -12.87 0.03
C TYR A 263 -18.32 -13.28 1.27
N ARG A 264 -17.60 -13.89 2.23
CA ARG A 264 -18.19 -14.44 3.46
C ARG A 264 -18.65 -13.39 4.49
N ARG A 265 -18.37 -12.10 4.27
CA ARG A 265 -18.81 -10.98 5.12
C ARG A 265 -19.55 -9.94 4.27
N THR A 266 -19.84 -8.76 4.84
CA THR A 266 -20.48 -7.68 4.09
C THR A 266 -19.44 -6.81 3.39
N ARG A 267 -19.92 -5.87 2.57
CA ARG A 267 -19.09 -4.85 1.90
C ARG A 267 -18.21 -4.07 2.89
N ASN A 268 -18.72 -3.77 4.08
CA ASN A 268 -17.99 -2.94 5.07
C ASN A 268 -16.75 -3.64 5.63
N GLU A 269 -16.73 -4.98 5.65
CA GLU A 269 -15.58 -5.76 6.09
C GLU A 269 -14.71 -6.24 4.93
N MET A 270 -14.95 -5.80 3.69
CA MET A 270 -14.08 -6.15 2.56
C MET A 270 -12.70 -5.52 2.73
N PRO A 271 -11.62 -6.31 2.62
CA PRO A 271 -10.27 -5.76 2.64
C PRO A 271 -9.86 -5.08 1.33
N ALA A 272 -10.59 -5.29 0.23
CA ALA A 272 -10.36 -4.57 -1.03
C ALA A 272 -10.70 -3.08 -0.89
N TYR A 273 -10.03 -2.25 -1.69
CA TYR A 273 -10.25 -0.81 -1.66
C TYR A 273 -11.63 -0.43 -2.24
N PRO A 274 -12.35 0.54 -1.63
CA PRO A 274 -13.66 0.97 -2.12
C PRO A 274 -13.68 1.33 -3.60
N ASP A 275 -12.71 2.13 -4.07
CA ASP A 275 -12.64 2.57 -5.47
C ASP A 275 -12.46 1.38 -6.44
N GLU A 276 -11.73 0.34 -6.03
CA GLU A 276 -11.53 -0.88 -6.83
C GLU A 276 -12.79 -1.75 -6.84
N ILE A 277 -13.52 -1.81 -5.72
CA ILE A 277 -14.82 -2.49 -5.63
C ILE A 277 -15.83 -1.79 -6.56
N ASP A 278 -15.89 -0.46 -6.52
CA ASP A 278 -16.79 0.33 -7.37
C ASP A 278 -16.42 0.21 -8.86
N ALA A 279 -15.12 0.20 -9.17
CA ALA A 279 -14.65 -0.05 -10.54
C ALA A 279 -15.04 -1.45 -11.05
N ALA A 280 -14.98 -2.48 -10.22
CA ALA A 280 -15.39 -3.84 -10.58
C ALA A 280 -16.90 -3.92 -10.83
N ILE A 281 -17.72 -3.30 -9.98
CA ILE A 281 -19.18 -3.24 -10.16
C ILE A 281 -19.52 -2.50 -11.46
N ALA A 282 -18.86 -1.37 -11.73
CA ALA A 282 -19.04 -0.61 -12.96
C ALA A 282 -18.60 -1.37 -14.24
N GLU A 283 -17.76 -2.40 -14.10
CA GLU A 283 -17.37 -3.31 -15.19
C GLU A 283 -18.31 -4.52 -15.32
N GLY A 284 -19.34 -4.64 -14.48
CA GLY A 284 -20.35 -5.71 -14.54
C GLY A 284 -20.12 -6.87 -13.58
N VAL A 285 -19.16 -6.77 -12.66
CA VAL A 285 -18.96 -7.80 -11.62
C VAL A 285 -20.10 -7.75 -10.61
N THR A 286 -20.80 -8.87 -10.45
CA THR A 286 -21.84 -9.03 -9.42
C THR A 286 -21.19 -9.38 -8.08
N MET A 287 -21.63 -8.75 -7.00
CA MET A 287 -21.09 -8.98 -5.66
C MET A 287 -22.14 -9.72 -4.81
N GLU A 288 -21.81 -10.92 -4.36
CA GLU A 288 -22.64 -11.72 -3.45
C GLU A 288 -21.98 -11.77 -2.07
N PHE A 289 -22.60 -11.08 -1.11
CA PHE A 289 -22.13 -11.02 0.27
C PHE A 289 -22.73 -12.12 1.13
N LEU A 290 -22.12 -12.34 2.29
CA LEU A 290 -22.55 -13.34 3.27
C LEU A 290 -22.71 -14.74 2.63
N ALA A 291 -21.74 -15.09 1.78
CA ALA A 291 -21.68 -16.38 1.12
C ALA A 291 -20.28 -17.01 1.31
N SER A 292 -20.24 -18.26 1.78
CA SER A 292 -19.00 -19.03 1.91
C SER A 292 -19.15 -20.37 1.19
N PRO A 293 -18.19 -20.80 0.37
CA PRO A 293 -18.29 -22.07 -0.33
C PRO A 293 -18.18 -23.22 0.68
N GLY A 294 -18.99 -24.25 0.52
CA GLY A 294 -18.96 -25.48 1.31
C GLY A 294 -18.39 -26.68 0.55
N MET A 295 -18.65 -26.76 -0.76
CA MET A 295 -18.14 -27.82 -1.64
C MET A 295 -18.25 -27.40 -3.10
N ILE A 296 -17.37 -27.96 -3.94
CA ILE A 296 -17.44 -27.87 -5.40
C ILE A 296 -17.66 -29.29 -5.94
N ARG A 297 -18.56 -29.45 -6.91
CA ARG A 297 -18.76 -30.72 -7.62
C ARG A 297 -18.85 -30.50 -9.11
N LYS A 298 -18.49 -31.53 -9.88
CA LYS A 298 -18.69 -31.52 -11.32
C LYS A 298 -20.18 -31.58 -11.67
N GLN A 299 -20.63 -30.73 -12.59
CA GLN A 299 -21.99 -30.73 -13.10
C GLN A 299 -21.97 -30.58 -14.63
N GLY A 300 -22.12 -31.70 -15.34
CA GLY A 300 -21.94 -31.74 -16.79
C GLY A 300 -20.51 -31.33 -17.17
N ASP A 301 -20.40 -30.36 -18.08
CA ASP A 301 -19.13 -29.78 -18.52
C ASP A 301 -18.63 -28.62 -17.62
N GLY A 302 -19.43 -28.22 -16.62
CA GLY A 302 -19.10 -27.15 -15.69
C GLY A 302 -18.94 -27.63 -14.24
N LEU A 303 -18.87 -26.66 -13.34
CA LEU A 303 -18.77 -26.83 -11.90
C LEU A 303 -20.04 -26.30 -11.24
N GLN A 304 -20.42 -26.94 -10.13
CA GLN A 304 -21.42 -26.42 -9.22
C GLN A 304 -20.76 -26.15 -7.87
N VAL A 305 -20.75 -24.89 -7.46
CA VAL A 305 -20.29 -24.49 -6.13
C VAL A 305 -21.51 -24.41 -5.21
N ILE A 306 -21.49 -25.19 -4.13
CA ILE A 306 -22.50 -25.13 -3.08
C ILE A 306 -22.03 -24.14 -2.02
N PHE A 307 -22.78 -23.06 -1.86
CA PHE A 307 -22.51 -22.02 -0.88
C PHE A 307 -23.43 -22.14 0.33
N ASN A 308 -22.90 -21.75 1.49
CA ASN A 308 -23.65 -21.52 2.71
C ASN A 308 -23.91 -20.03 2.87
N ARG A 309 -25.14 -19.66 3.26
CA ARG A 309 -25.43 -18.30 3.73
C ARG A 309 -24.78 -18.06 5.08
N MET A 310 -24.22 -16.87 5.26
CA MET A 310 -23.52 -16.46 6.46
C MET A 310 -24.30 -15.40 7.24
N GLU A 311 -23.98 -15.27 8.52
CA GLU A 311 -24.26 -14.10 9.35
C GLU A 311 -23.00 -13.61 10.05
N LEU A 312 -23.00 -12.33 10.42
CA LEU A 312 -21.92 -11.75 11.19
C LEU A 312 -22.11 -12.06 12.66
N GLY A 313 -21.23 -12.90 13.19
CA GLY A 313 -21.06 -13.13 14.62
C GLY A 313 -20.19 -12.06 15.29
N PRO A 314 -19.87 -12.25 16.57
CA PRO A 314 -19.00 -11.33 17.30
C PRO A 314 -17.62 -11.20 16.63
N PRO A 315 -16.96 -10.03 16.77
CA PRO A 315 -15.60 -9.82 16.28
C PRO A 315 -14.60 -10.88 16.74
N ASP A 316 -13.67 -11.24 15.86
CA ASP A 316 -12.49 -12.03 16.19
C ASP A 316 -11.43 -11.21 16.93
N LYS A 317 -10.29 -11.83 17.28
CA LYS A 317 -9.16 -11.14 17.92
C LYS A 317 -8.61 -9.98 17.09
N GLY A 318 -8.81 -10.00 15.78
CA GLY A 318 -8.43 -8.92 14.85
C GLY A 318 -9.51 -7.86 14.66
N GLY A 319 -10.58 -7.90 15.47
CA GLY A 319 -11.68 -6.93 15.43
C GLY A 319 -12.67 -7.13 14.29
N ARG A 320 -12.49 -8.16 13.43
CA ARG A 320 -13.40 -8.41 12.31
C ARG A 320 -14.50 -9.40 12.71
N PRO A 321 -15.78 -9.13 12.41
CA PRO A 321 -16.87 -10.07 12.66
C PRO A 321 -16.56 -11.48 12.12
N LYS A 322 -16.78 -12.49 12.96
CA LYS A 322 -16.64 -13.89 12.56
C LYS A 322 -17.84 -14.29 11.69
N PRO A 323 -17.62 -14.83 10.48
CA PRO A 323 -18.73 -15.33 9.67
C PRO A 323 -19.23 -16.66 10.25
N ILE A 324 -20.53 -16.77 10.50
CA ILE A 324 -21.20 -17.97 11.04
C ILE A 324 -22.14 -18.53 9.97
N CYS A 325 -22.05 -19.82 9.67
CA CYS A 325 -22.95 -20.47 8.71
C CYS A 325 -24.38 -20.51 9.26
N LYS A 326 -25.36 -20.14 8.43
CA LYS A 326 -26.79 -20.35 8.70
C LYS A 326 -27.18 -21.78 8.29
N PRO A 327 -27.48 -22.68 9.24
CA PRO A 327 -27.81 -24.06 8.91
C PRO A 327 -29.04 -24.16 8.00
N GLY A 328 -29.00 -25.02 6.99
CA GLY A 328 -30.11 -25.26 6.06
C GLY A 328 -30.33 -24.16 5.00
N CYS A 329 -29.48 -23.14 4.96
CA CYS A 329 -29.52 -22.07 3.96
C CYS A 329 -28.42 -22.25 2.90
N GLU A 330 -28.41 -23.41 2.26
CA GLU A 330 -27.48 -23.75 1.18
C GLU A 330 -28.06 -23.38 -0.19
N PHE A 331 -27.21 -22.95 -1.12
CA PHE A 331 -27.60 -22.68 -2.50
C PHE A 331 -26.48 -23.06 -3.47
N GLY A 332 -26.86 -23.52 -4.66
CA GLY A 332 -25.91 -23.93 -5.70
C GLY A 332 -25.75 -22.86 -6.77
N VAL A 333 -24.52 -22.61 -7.18
CA VAL A 333 -24.17 -21.72 -8.29
C VAL A 333 -23.45 -22.54 -9.35
N ILE A 334 -23.90 -22.43 -10.61
CA ILE A 334 -23.24 -23.05 -11.76
C ILE A 334 -22.19 -22.09 -12.28
N SER A 335 -20.96 -22.56 -12.40
CA SER A 335 -19.83 -21.80 -12.94
C SER A 335 -18.99 -22.69 -13.83
N ASP A 336 -18.43 -22.12 -14.88
CA ASP A 336 -17.50 -22.82 -15.77
C ASP A 336 -16.06 -22.73 -15.22
N THR A 337 -15.75 -21.64 -14.51
CA THR A 337 -14.46 -21.39 -13.85
C THR A 337 -14.67 -20.93 -12.42
N VAL A 338 -13.87 -21.44 -11.48
CA VAL A 338 -13.85 -21.00 -10.08
C VAL A 338 -12.46 -20.48 -9.74
N ILE A 339 -12.39 -19.26 -9.20
CA ILE A 339 -11.13 -18.62 -8.80
C ILE A 339 -11.08 -18.48 -7.29
N SER A 340 -10.16 -19.17 -6.63
CA SER A 340 -9.90 -19.06 -5.19
C SER A 340 -9.00 -17.86 -4.88
N ALA A 341 -9.53 -16.88 -4.15
CA ALA A 341 -8.85 -15.65 -3.76
C ALA A 341 -8.92 -15.42 -2.24
N VAL A 342 -8.79 -16.50 -1.44
CA VAL A 342 -8.96 -16.48 0.02
C VAL A 342 -7.68 -16.16 0.80
N GLY A 343 -6.52 -16.12 0.13
CA GLY A 343 -5.25 -15.75 0.74
C GLY A 343 -4.04 -16.18 -0.11
N GLN A 344 -2.87 -15.84 0.40
CA GLN A 344 -1.59 -16.31 -0.14
C GLN A 344 -0.76 -16.89 1.01
N ALA A 345 0.14 -17.81 0.67
CA ALA A 345 1.07 -18.43 1.59
C ALA A 345 2.50 -18.28 1.08
N VAL A 346 3.44 -18.29 2.03
CA VAL A 346 4.87 -18.40 1.73
C VAL A 346 5.15 -19.79 1.16
N ALA A 347 5.92 -19.83 0.08
CA ALA A 347 6.46 -21.05 -0.49
C ALA A 347 7.99 -20.95 -0.47
N LEU A 348 8.59 -21.49 0.60
CA LEU A 348 10.04 -21.70 0.65
C LEU A 348 10.33 -23.07 0.03
N ASP A 349 10.61 -23.08 -1.27
CA ASP A 349 10.98 -24.33 -1.97
C ASP A 349 12.40 -24.79 -1.63
N GLY A 350 13.17 -23.96 -0.89
CA GLY A 350 14.55 -24.20 -0.51
C GLY A 350 14.73 -24.51 0.98
N HIS A 351 15.83 -25.20 1.31
CA HIS A 351 16.26 -25.45 2.68
C HIS A 351 17.06 -24.26 3.18
N PHE A 352 16.38 -23.21 3.63
CA PHE A 352 17.04 -22.00 4.14
C PHE A 352 17.62 -22.16 5.55
N GLY A 353 17.34 -23.28 6.22
CA GLY A 353 17.85 -23.54 7.56
C GLY A 353 17.27 -22.63 8.63
N ILE A 354 16.08 -22.05 8.37
CA ILE A 354 15.36 -21.15 9.26
C ILE A 354 14.07 -21.82 9.70
N GLN A 355 13.77 -21.78 10.98
CA GLN A 355 12.50 -22.26 11.51
C GLN A 355 11.40 -21.22 11.28
N LEU A 356 10.33 -21.63 10.60
CA LEU A 356 9.14 -20.79 10.39
C LEU A 356 8.26 -20.74 11.64
N ASP A 357 7.51 -19.66 11.79
CA ASP A 357 6.50 -19.52 12.84
C ASP A 357 5.22 -20.33 12.54
N ASP A 358 4.25 -20.29 13.46
CA ASP A 358 2.96 -20.99 13.32
C ASP A 358 2.14 -20.53 12.10
N ASN A 359 2.46 -19.37 11.52
CA ASN A 359 1.81 -18.82 10.32
C ASN A 359 2.59 -19.15 9.04
N GLY A 360 3.70 -19.90 9.14
CA GLY A 360 4.58 -20.21 8.01
C GLY A 360 5.41 -19.02 7.54
N LEU A 361 5.65 -18.03 8.41
CA LEU A 361 6.44 -16.83 8.12
C LEU A 361 7.84 -16.93 8.73
N ILE A 362 8.80 -16.18 8.18
CA ILE A 362 10.15 -16.10 8.75
C ILE A 362 10.13 -15.14 9.95
N PRO A 363 10.47 -15.61 11.17
CA PRO A 363 10.61 -14.73 12.31
C PRO A 363 11.86 -13.85 12.17
N VAL A 364 11.73 -12.57 12.54
CA VAL A 364 12.84 -11.62 12.56
C VAL A 364 12.91 -10.84 13.87
N SER A 365 14.10 -10.41 14.24
CA SER A 365 14.35 -9.66 15.46
C SER A 365 14.06 -8.17 15.26
N GLY A 366 12.97 -7.70 15.89
CA GLY A 366 12.65 -6.28 16.05
C GLY A 366 12.74 -5.46 14.76
N ASP A 367 13.44 -4.32 14.84
CA ASP A 367 13.52 -3.34 13.76
C ASP A 367 14.66 -3.60 12.75
N ASP A 368 15.54 -4.56 13.02
CA ASP A 368 16.74 -4.86 12.22
C ASP A 368 16.51 -5.94 11.16
N PHE A 369 15.35 -6.62 11.16
CA PHE A 369 14.99 -7.66 10.18
C PHE A 369 15.96 -8.85 10.13
N SER A 370 16.78 -9.04 11.17
CA SER A 370 17.72 -10.14 11.29
C SER A 370 17.00 -11.43 11.67
N THR A 371 17.43 -12.53 11.06
CA THR A 371 16.95 -13.88 11.39
C THR A 371 17.81 -14.49 12.51
N GLU A 372 17.51 -15.71 12.91
CA GLU A 372 18.36 -16.49 13.84
C GLU A 372 19.75 -16.81 13.28
N LEU A 373 19.95 -16.74 11.95
CA LEU A 373 21.21 -17.01 11.29
C LEU A 373 22.05 -15.74 11.14
N GLU A 374 23.34 -15.83 11.48
CA GLU A 374 24.26 -14.69 11.45
C GLU A 374 24.44 -14.11 10.03
N GLY A 375 24.21 -12.80 9.91
CA GLY A 375 24.29 -12.08 8.65
C GLY A 375 23.24 -12.54 7.62
N VAL A 376 22.11 -13.07 8.08
CA VAL A 376 20.94 -13.40 7.26
C VAL A 376 19.74 -12.59 7.76
N PHE A 377 19.06 -11.94 6.82
CA PHE A 377 17.97 -11.03 7.05
C PHE A 377 16.75 -11.45 6.22
N ALA A 378 15.54 -11.05 6.60
CA ALA A 378 14.34 -11.33 5.82
C ALA A 378 13.35 -10.16 5.88
N GLY A 379 12.55 -9.94 4.83
CA GLY A 379 11.53 -8.89 4.85
C GLY A 379 10.54 -8.94 3.68
N GLY A 380 9.54 -8.07 3.73
CA GLY A 380 8.38 -8.13 2.86
C GLY A 380 7.39 -9.22 3.29
N ASP A 381 6.61 -9.72 2.34
CA ASP A 381 5.51 -10.64 2.63
C ASP A 381 5.96 -11.99 3.23
N VAL A 382 7.24 -12.36 3.11
CA VAL A 382 7.79 -13.58 3.75
C VAL A 382 7.87 -13.47 5.28
N VAL A 383 7.89 -12.24 5.80
CA VAL A 383 7.93 -11.94 7.24
C VAL A 383 6.56 -11.47 7.75
N ARG A 384 5.86 -10.63 6.98
CA ARG A 384 4.59 -10.03 7.42
C ARG A 384 3.35 -10.83 7.04
N GLY A 385 3.49 -11.74 6.07
CA GLY A 385 2.37 -12.19 5.25
C GLY A 385 1.97 -11.16 4.20
N PRO A 386 1.00 -11.49 3.33
CA PRO A 386 0.58 -10.64 2.21
C PRO A 386 0.17 -9.23 2.64
N SER A 387 0.88 -8.23 2.12
CA SER A 387 0.68 -6.83 2.49
C SER A 387 0.64 -5.91 1.25
N SER A 388 1.10 -4.67 1.39
CA SER A 388 1.13 -3.67 0.34
C SER A 388 2.54 -3.44 -0.20
N ILE A 389 2.63 -2.91 -1.43
CA ILE A 389 3.90 -2.53 -2.07
C ILE A 389 4.72 -1.59 -1.16
N ILE A 390 4.06 -0.60 -0.55
CA ILE A 390 4.75 0.42 0.24
C ILE A 390 5.29 -0.11 1.58
N GLU A 391 4.63 -1.11 2.17
CA GLU A 391 5.15 -1.84 3.34
C GLU A 391 6.37 -2.66 2.95
N ALA A 392 6.32 -3.40 1.84
CA ALA A 392 7.48 -4.15 1.34
C ALA A 392 8.68 -3.25 1.02
N ILE A 393 8.44 -2.06 0.45
CA ILE A 393 9.50 -1.04 0.24
C ILE A 393 10.08 -0.57 1.59
N SER A 394 9.24 -0.34 2.60
CA SER A 394 9.71 0.03 3.95
C SER A 394 10.63 -1.04 4.52
N ASP A 395 10.26 -2.31 4.39
CA ASP A 395 11.05 -3.45 4.87
C ASP A 395 12.41 -3.52 4.18
N GLY A 396 12.42 -3.40 2.85
CA GLY A 396 13.65 -3.41 2.07
C GLY A 396 14.59 -2.28 2.50
N LYS A 397 14.05 -1.08 2.72
CA LYS A 397 14.83 0.08 3.19
C LYS A 397 15.41 -0.14 4.58
N ARG A 398 14.60 -0.61 5.53
CA ARG A 398 15.03 -0.84 6.91
C ARG A 398 16.03 -2.00 7.01
N ALA A 399 15.80 -3.09 6.27
CA ALA A 399 16.73 -4.20 6.16
C ALA A 399 18.07 -3.76 5.52
N ALA A 400 18.05 -2.92 4.48
CA ALA A 400 19.29 -2.38 3.91
C ALA A 400 20.09 -1.55 4.93
N SER A 401 19.42 -0.78 5.79
CA SER A 401 20.08 -0.03 6.87
C SER A 401 20.78 -0.96 7.86
N ALA A 402 20.12 -2.06 8.26
CA ALA A 402 20.70 -3.06 9.15
C ALA A 402 21.85 -3.83 8.48
N ILE A 403 21.67 -4.25 7.22
CA ILE A 403 22.71 -4.96 6.44
C ILE A 403 23.94 -4.07 6.25
N ASP A 404 23.78 -2.78 5.91
CA ASP A 404 24.89 -1.83 5.79
C ASP A 404 25.69 -1.76 7.09
N ARG A 405 25.03 -1.65 8.26
CA ARG A 405 25.71 -1.70 9.57
C ARG A 405 26.49 -2.99 9.76
N THR A 406 25.89 -4.15 9.45
CA THR A 406 26.57 -5.45 9.55
C THR A 406 27.77 -5.58 8.62
N LEU A 407 27.77 -4.89 7.48
CA LEU A 407 28.88 -4.86 6.53
C LEU A 407 29.94 -3.81 6.86
N GLY A 408 29.78 -3.04 7.94
CA GLY A 408 30.71 -2.03 8.43
C GLY A 408 30.40 -0.59 7.99
N GLY A 409 29.21 -0.35 7.43
CA GLY A 409 28.68 0.98 7.15
C GLY A 409 28.02 1.63 8.39
N ASP A 410 27.45 2.82 8.19
CA ASP A 410 26.82 3.61 9.25
C ASP A 410 25.30 3.36 9.39
N GLY A 411 24.70 2.61 8.46
CA GLY A 411 23.27 2.36 8.37
C GLY A 411 22.44 3.55 7.90
N SER A 412 23.04 4.69 7.56
CA SER A 412 22.34 5.88 7.11
C SER A 412 22.03 5.79 5.62
N LEU A 413 20.74 5.77 5.29
CA LEU A 413 20.22 5.72 3.91
C LEU A 413 19.59 7.04 3.47
N ALA A 414 19.83 8.12 4.22
CA ALA A 414 19.26 9.43 3.90
C ALA A 414 19.83 9.95 2.58
N LEU A 415 18.95 10.33 1.66
CA LEU A 415 19.30 10.95 0.39
C LEU A 415 18.74 12.38 0.38
N SER A 416 19.51 13.31 -0.20
CA SER A 416 19.04 14.66 -0.52
C SER A 416 19.24 14.87 -2.01
N LEU A 417 18.15 14.77 -2.75
CA LEU A 417 18.12 14.77 -4.22
C LEU A 417 17.48 16.05 -4.78
N ALA A 418 16.68 16.73 -3.96
CA ALA A 418 16.10 18.03 -4.27
C ALA A 418 16.72 19.14 -3.41
N PRO A 419 16.71 20.40 -3.88
CA PRO A 419 17.11 21.55 -3.08
C PRO A 419 16.36 21.59 -1.74
N ALA A 420 17.04 22.08 -0.70
CA ALA A 420 16.39 22.35 0.57
C ALA A 420 15.30 23.42 0.40
N GLU A 421 14.15 23.25 1.06
CA GLU A 421 13.13 24.30 1.10
C GLU A 421 13.66 25.46 1.94
N VAL A 422 13.92 26.61 1.29
CA VAL A 422 14.55 27.76 1.95
C VAL A 422 13.52 28.62 2.68
N GLU A 423 12.27 28.70 2.20
CA GLU A 423 11.14 29.38 2.85
C GLU A 423 9.85 29.01 2.09
N ALA A 424 8.76 28.68 2.79
CA ALA A 424 7.45 28.47 2.18
C ALA A 424 6.57 29.68 2.52
N GLU A 425 6.21 30.48 1.52
CA GLU A 425 5.12 31.45 1.65
C GLU A 425 3.81 30.66 1.69
N LEU A 426 3.22 30.59 2.87
CA LEU A 426 1.94 29.94 3.06
C LEU A 426 0.86 31.00 3.05
N ASP A 427 -0.07 30.86 2.11
CA ASP A 427 -1.32 31.60 2.18
C ASP A 427 -1.99 31.34 3.53
N SER A 428 -2.65 32.38 4.06
CA SER A 428 -3.58 32.26 5.18
C SER A 428 -4.46 31.04 4.95
N CYS A 429 -4.79 30.26 5.99
CA CYS A 429 -5.67 29.09 5.88
C CYS A 429 -6.99 29.44 5.16
N ARG A 430 -6.99 29.32 3.83
CA ARG A 430 -8.16 29.50 3.01
C ARG A 430 -8.85 28.15 3.00
N ASP A 431 -10.07 28.15 3.50
CA ASP A 431 -11.05 27.14 3.14
C ASP A 431 -11.49 27.40 1.69
N ASP A 432 -10.56 27.25 0.75
CA ASP A 432 -10.91 27.19 -0.67
C ASP A 432 -11.53 25.79 -0.87
N SER A 433 -12.85 25.75 -0.70
CA SER A 433 -13.74 24.60 -0.85
C SER A 433 -13.77 24.11 -2.31
N ALA A 434 -12.63 23.62 -2.79
CA ALA A 434 -12.51 22.99 -4.09
C ALA A 434 -12.69 21.48 -3.93
N PRO A 435 -13.67 20.86 -4.61
CA PRO A 435 -13.86 19.41 -4.55
C PRO A 435 -12.62 18.69 -5.05
N ARG A 436 -12.41 17.47 -4.52
CA ARG A 436 -11.35 16.57 -5.01
C ARG A 436 -11.49 16.33 -6.50
N ILE A 437 -10.40 16.48 -7.23
CA ILE A 437 -10.38 16.18 -8.66
C ILE A 437 -10.61 14.68 -8.88
N GLU A 438 -11.57 14.37 -9.75
CA GLU A 438 -11.80 13.01 -10.22
C GLU A 438 -10.66 12.58 -11.16
N ILE A 439 -10.09 11.41 -10.91
CA ILE A 439 -8.99 10.87 -11.70
C ILE A 439 -9.57 10.41 -13.06
N PRO A 440 -9.13 10.98 -14.19
CA PRO A 440 -9.71 10.62 -15.48
C PRO A 440 -9.45 9.13 -15.76
N CYS A 441 -10.50 8.38 -16.07
CA CYS A 441 -10.41 6.96 -16.39
C CYS A 441 -10.79 6.67 -17.84
N LEU A 442 -10.32 5.53 -18.36
CA LEU A 442 -10.92 4.93 -19.55
C LEU A 442 -12.39 4.59 -19.27
N SER A 443 -13.24 4.80 -20.28
CA SER A 443 -14.66 4.48 -20.18
C SER A 443 -14.86 2.97 -20.00
N THR A 444 -15.96 2.60 -19.33
CA THR A 444 -16.29 1.20 -19.05
C THR A 444 -16.35 0.35 -20.33
N GLY A 445 -16.96 0.84 -21.40
CA GLY A 445 -17.06 0.13 -22.67
C GLY A 445 -15.72 -0.15 -23.36
N ILE A 446 -14.68 0.63 -23.08
CA ILE A 446 -13.32 0.39 -23.60
C ILE A 446 -12.58 -0.58 -22.68
N ARG A 447 -12.56 -0.29 -21.37
CA ARG A 447 -11.70 -1.01 -20.41
C ARG A 447 -12.09 -2.47 -20.16
N VAL A 448 -13.31 -2.90 -20.54
CA VAL A 448 -13.74 -4.31 -20.41
C VAL A 448 -13.20 -5.23 -21.50
N ASN A 449 -12.58 -4.70 -22.55
CA ASN A 449 -12.12 -5.48 -23.71
C ASN A 449 -10.59 -5.48 -23.89
N ASN A 450 -9.84 -4.89 -22.94
CA ASN A 450 -8.39 -4.82 -23.00
C ASN A 450 -7.78 -4.66 -21.61
N PHE A 451 -6.44 -4.69 -21.56
CA PHE A 451 -5.66 -4.46 -20.36
C PHE A 451 -4.95 -3.09 -20.37
N ASP A 452 -5.47 -2.12 -21.14
CA ASP A 452 -4.93 -0.77 -21.13
C ASP A 452 -5.06 -0.16 -19.73
N VAL A 453 -4.08 0.67 -19.35
CA VAL A 453 -4.09 1.34 -18.05
C VAL A 453 -5.37 2.18 -17.91
N VAL A 454 -6.19 1.85 -16.92
CA VAL A 454 -7.53 2.44 -16.74
C VAL A 454 -7.43 3.89 -16.30
N GLU A 455 -6.66 4.15 -15.25
CA GLU A 455 -6.47 5.51 -14.75
C GLU A 455 -5.50 6.27 -15.64
N LYS A 456 -5.81 7.53 -15.93
CA LYS A 456 -4.95 8.45 -16.65
C LYS A 456 -4.30 9.43 -15.70
N THR A 457 -3.15 9.91 -16.12
CA THR A 457 -2.36 10.88 -15.37
C THR A 457 -3.00 12.26 -15.43
N LEU A 458 -3.00 12.96 -14.30
CA LEU A 458 -3.42 14.35 -14.26
C LEU A 458 -2.55 15.20 -15.20
N ASN A 459 -3.20 16.09 -15.94
CA ASN A 459 -2.49 17.11 -16.72
C ASN A 459 -1.84 18.13 -15.77
N PRO A 460 -0.81 18.89 -16.19
CA PRO A 460 -0.06 19.76 -15.29
C PRO A 460 -0.96 20.77 -14.55
N TYR A 461 -1.93 21.34 -15.25
CA TYR A 461 -2.88 22.29 -14.66
C TYR A 461 -3.72 21.64 -13.57
N THR A 462 -4.36 20.50 -13.86
CA THR A 462 -5.17 19.76 -12.88
C THR A 462 -4.33 19.23 -11.71
N ALA A 463 -3.09 18.82 -11.95
CA ALA A 463 -2.18 18.35 -10.90
C ALA A 463 -1.81 19.50 -9.95
N SER A 464 -1.46 20.68 -10.47
CA SER A 464 -1.16 21.85 -9.64
C SER A 464 -2.39 22.31 -8.85
N ARG A 465 -3.58 22.34 -9.46
CA ARG A 465 -4.84 22.66 -8.76
C ARG A 465 -5.17 21.68 -7.63
N GLU A 466 -5.00 20.38 -7.86
CA GLU A 466 -5.19 19.37 -6.81
C GLU A 466 -4.13 19.51 -5.71
N ALA A 467 -2.89 19.84 -6.05
CA ALA A 467 -1.80 20.03 -5.10
C ALA A 467 -2.03 21.25 -4.18
N GLU A 468 -2.63 22.33 -4.69
CA GLU A 468 -2.98 23.52 -3.91
C GLU A 468 -4.04 23.28 -2.82
N ARG A 469 -4.79 22.17 -2.90
CA ARG A 469 -5.71 21.75 -1.82
C ARG A 469 -4.96 21.31 -0.54
N CYS A 470 -3.64 21.13 -0.60
CA CYS A 470 -2.82 20.74 0.54
C CYS A 470 -2.83 21.83 1.61
N LEU A 471 -3.21 21.45 2.84
CA LEU A 471 -3.23 22.37 3.99
C LEU A 471 -1.85 22.71 4.55
N SER A 472 -0.77 22.14 3.98
CA SER A 472 0.61 22.27 4.50
C SER A 472 0.70 22.02 6.01
N CYS A 473 0.10 20.90 6.45
CA CYS A 473 0.02 20.53 7.87
C CYS A 473 1.39 20.36 8.53
N ASP A 474 2.46 20.18 7.77
CA ASP A 474 3.83 20.13 8.27
C ASP A 474 4.33 21.50 8.75
N TYR A 475 3.80 22.59 8.21
CA TYR A 475 4.12 23.96 8.64
C TYR A 475 3.10 24.54 9.61
N ARG A 476 1.83 24.09 9.55
CA ARG A 476 0.77 24.63 10.43
C ARG A 476 0.72 23.91 11.78
N GLN A 477 0.89 24.69 12.84
CA GLN A 477 0.83 24.21 14.22
C GLN A 477 -0.28 24.93 14.97
N PHE A 478 -1.00 24.18 15.81
CA PHE A 478 -2.11 24.70 16.58
C PHE A 478 -1.96 24.27 18.03
N ASP A 479 -2.11 25.24 18.93
CA ASP A 479 -2.35 24.96 20.34
C ASP A 479 -3.84 24.64 20.51
N VAL A 480 -4.12 23.55 21.23
CA VAL A 480 -5.48 23.05 21.45
C VAL A 480 -5.67 22.85 22.94
N SER A 481 -6.60 23.60 23.53
CA SER A 481 -6.97 23.47 24.92
C SER A 481 -8.43 23.11 25.07
N LEU A 482 -8.76 22.46 26.19
CA LEU A 482 -10.11 22.08 26.55
C LEU A 482 -10.36 22.47 28.02
N ASP A 483 -11.41 23.25 28.26
CA ASP A 483 -11.92 23.58 29.58
C ASP A 483 -12.55 22.34 30.22
N PHE A 484 -11.78 21.74 31.14
CA PHE A 484 -12.12 20.51 31.83
C PHE A 484 -13.40 20.66 32.67
N GLU A 485 -13.60 21.80 33.34
CA GLU A 485 -14.78 22.04 34.18
C GLU A 485 -16.03 22.41 33.36
N GLY A 486 -15.83 22.96 32.18
CA GLY A 486 -16.91 23.23 31.22
C GLY A 486 -17.48 21.97 30.56
N CYS A 487 -16.64 20.96 30.31
CA CYS A 487 -16.97 19.81 29.47
C CYS A 487 -18.07 18.91 30.08
N LYS A 488 -19.02 18.47 29.23
CA LYS A 488 -20.18 17.62 29.62
C LYS A 488 -20.21 16.23 28.98
N GLU A 489 -19.07 15.72 28.50
CA GLU A 489 -18.97 14.35 27.93
C GLU A 489 -19.94 14.07 26.73
N CYS A 490 -20.33 15.08 25.96
CA CYS A 490 -21.30 14.91 24.86
C CYS A 490 -20.79 14.11 23.64
N GLY A 491 -19.47 14.00 23.45
CA GLY A 491 -18.85 13.22 22.38
C GLY A 491 -18.78 13.90 21.01
N TYR A 492 -19.35 15.10 20.84
CA TYR A 492 -19.35 15.77 19.53
C TYR A 492 -17.94 16.06 19.00
N CYS A 493 -16.98 16.38 19.87
CA CYS A 493 -15.59 16.59 19.45
C CYS A 493 -14.98 15.32 18.84
N LEU A 494 -15.34 14.13 19.32
CA LEU A 494 -14.88 12.85 18.77
C LEU A 494 -15.57 12.50 17.45
N SER A 495 -16.86 12.81 17.31
CA SER A 495 -17.60 12.50 16.08
C SER A 495 -17.16 13.36 14.89
N VAL A 496 -16.73 14.60 15.15
CA VAL A 496 -16.33 15.54 14.08
C VAL A 496 -14.81 15.60 13.83
N CYS A 497 -13.98 15.10 14.74
CA CYS A 497 -12.52 15.16 14.63
C CYS A 497 -11.93 13.85 14.09
N HIS A 498 -11.75 13.75 12.77
CA HIS A 498 -11.11 12.59 12.13
C HIS A 498 -9.58 12.53 12.35
N MET A 499 -9.00 13.59 12.92
CA MET A 499 -7.59 13.66 13.29
C MET A 499 -7.29 13.11 14.69
N GLU A 500 -8.32 12.61 15.39
CA GLU A 500 -8.20 11.95 16.70
C GLU A 500 -7.52 12.84 17.76
N VAL A 501 -7.76 14.16 17.72
CA VAL A 501 -7.15 15.13 18.66
C VAL A 501 -7.61 14.88 20.09
N PHE A 502 -8.85 14.43 20.28
CA PHE A 502 -9.48 14.23 21.58
C PHE A 502 -9.64 12.74 21.90
N SER A 503 -9.71 12.40 23.20
CA SER A 503 -10.06 11.07 23.68
C SER A 503 -10.96 11.13 24.91
N PRO A 504 -11.76 10.08 25.21
CA PRO A 504 -12.51 10.00 26.46
C PRO A 504 -11.61 10.24 27.67
N GLY A 505 -12.05 11.08 28.60
CA GLY A 505 -11.25 11.38 29.80
C GLY A 505 -11.31 10.26 30.83
N ALA A 506 -10.26 10.20 31.65
CA ALA A 506 -10.15 9.21 32.72
C ALA A 506 -10.76 9.66 34.04
N ARG A 507 -11.06 10.96 34.20
CA ARG A 507 -11.46 11.58 35.47
C ARG A 507 -12.78 12.34 35.35
N PHE A 508 -13.50 12.41 36.47
CA PHE A 508 -14.69 13.22 36.60
C PHE A 508 -14.32 14.66 36.97
N ASN A 509 -15.01 15.64 36.38
CA ASN A 509 -14.95 17.04 36.79
C ASN A 509 -15.89 17.31 37.99
N GLU A 510 -15.91 18.54 38.50
CA GLU A 510 -16.73 18.88 39.68
C GLU A 510 -18.23 18.67 39.46
N LYS A 511 -18.67 18.68 38.19
CA LYS A 511 -20.05 18.45 37.78
C LYS A 511 -20.40 16.97 37.56
N GLY A 512 -19.43 16.06 37.74
CA GLY A 512 -19.62 14.62 37.61
C GLY A 512 -19.59 14.09 36.17
N TYR A 513 -19.08 14.85 35.19
CA TYR A 513 -18.88 14.39 33.81
C TYR A 513 -17.44 13.93 33.60
N ARG A 514 -17.22 12.93 32.73
CA ARG A 514 -15.86 12.59 32.28
C ARG A 514 -15.47 13.50 31.13
N ALA A 515 -14.93 14.66 31.47
CA ALA A 515 -14.45 15.62 30.49
C ALA A 515 -13.45 14.98 29.52
N PHE A 516 -13.58 15.24 28.22
CA PHE A 516 -12.62 14.73 27.23
C PHE A 516 -11.23 15.32 27.45
N GLU A 517 -10.21 14.61 26.97
CA GLU A 517 -8.81 15.03 27.05
C GLU A 517 -8.25 15.33 25.66
N VAL A 518 -7.36 16.32 25.57
CA VAL A 518 -6.61 16.63 24.34
C VAL A 518 -5.40 15.70 24.27
N LYS A 519 -5.53 14.59 23.55
CA LYS A 519 -4.52 13.52 23.51
C LYS A 519 -3.48 13.70 22.40
N HIS A 520 -3.92 14.21 21.25
CA HIS A 520 -3.07 14.36 20.07
C HIS A 520 -3.17 15.78 19.48
N PRO A 521 -2.80 16.84 20.22
CA PRO A 521 -2.92 18.22 19.77
C PRO A 521 -2.12 18.49 18.48
N ALA A 522 -0.98 17.81 18.31
CA ALA A 522 -0.14 17.90 17.12
C ALA A 522 -0.84 17.47 15.82
N ASN A 523 -1.94 16.69 15.89
CA ASN A 523 -2.71 16.29 14.72
C ASN A 523 -3.72 17.35 14.27
N CYS A 524 -3.92 18.42 15.06
CA CYS A 524 -4.86 19.48 14.72
C CYS A 524 -4.47 20.16 13.40
N VAL A 525 -5.48 20.42 12.57
CA VAL A 525 -5.36 21.07 11.25
C VAL A 525 -6.11 22.41 11.19
N GLY A 526 -6.59 22.91 12.33
CA GLY A 526 -7.27 24.21 12.41
C GLY A 526 -8.66 24.27 11.78
N CYS A 527 -9.34 23.13 11.59
CA CYS A 527 -10.66 23.10 10.95
C CYS A 527 -11.81 23.73 11.76
N MET A 528 -11.59 24.02 13.05
CA MET A 528 -12.57 24.58 13.99
C MET A 528 -13.90 23.79 14.17
N LYS A 529 -14.08 22.63 13.52
CA LYS A 529 -15.32 21.85 13.60
C LYS A 529 -15.70 21.45 15.02
N CYS A 530 -14.72 21.02 15.81
CA CYS A 530 -14.97 20.66 17.21
C CYS A 530 -15.38 21.89 18.04
N PHE A 531 -14.73 23.04 17.84
CA PHE A 531 -15.11 24.30 18.48
C PHE A 531 -16.57 24.66 18.22
N TYR A 532 -16.99 24.68 16.94
CA TYR A 532 -18.37 25.02 16.58
C TYR A 532 -19.40 23.95 16.97
N SER A 533 -19.00 22.69 17.10
CA SER A 533 -19.89 21.60 17.54
C SER A 533 -20.00 21.51 19.06
N CYS A 534 -19.19 22.26 19.81
CA CYS A 534 -19.23 22.25 21.26
C CYS A 534 -20.43 23.06 21.77
N PRO A 535 -21.37 22.44 22.50
CA PRO A 535 -22.54 23.17 23.02
C PRO A 535 -22.18 24.23 24.06
N ASP A 536 -21.03 24.06 24.72
CA ASP A 536 -20.57 24.90 25.84
C ASP A 536 -19.29 25.67 25.51
N PHE A 537 -18.82 25.62 24.25
CA PHE A 537 -17.59 26.29 23.78
C PHE A 537 -16.34 26.03 24.65
N CYS A 538 -16.22 24.82 25.19
CA CYS A 538 -15.14 24.42 26.09
C CYS A 538 -13.79 24.21 25.38
N MET A 539 -13.60 24.62 24.13
CA MET A 539 -12.36 24.37 23.38
C MET A 539 -11.77 25.68 22.91
N GLU A 540 -10.45 25.75 22.89
CA GLU A 540 -9.73 26.84 22.25
C GLU A 540 -8.72 26.25 21.26
N ILE A 541 -8.64 26.83 20.06
CA ILE A 541 -7.70 26.43 19.03
C ILE A 541 -7.03 27.70 18.52
N LYS A 542 -5.71 27.80 18.71
CA LYS A 542 -4.90 28.94 18.30
C LYS A 542 -3.81 28.49 17.37
N GLU A 543 -3.70 29.11 16.19
CA GLU A 543 -2.55 28.88 15.33
C GLU A 543 -1.31 29.48 16.00
N THR A 544 -0.29 28.65 16.22
CA THR A 544 0.97 29.07 16.81
C THR A 544 1.88 29.52 15.68
N ALA A 545 2.39 30.76 15.76
CA ALA A 545 3.46 31.19 14.87
C ALA A 545 4.68 30.30 15.10
N SER A 546 5.17 29.66 14.03
CA SER A 546 6.42 28.89 14.04
C SER A 546 7.64 29.79 14.05
#